data_AF-A0A840KFS4-F1
#
_entry.id   AF-A0A840KFS4-F1
#
_cell.length_a   1.000
_cell.length_b   1.000
_cell.length_c   1.000
_cell.angle_alpha   90.00
_cell.angle_beta   90.00
_cell.angle_gamma   90.00
#
_symmetry.space_group_name_H-M   'P 1'
#
loop_
_entity.id
_entity.type
_entity.pdbx_description
1 polymer ?
#
loop_
_entity_poly.entity_id
_entity_poly.type
_entity_poly.pdbx_seq_one_letter_code
_entity_poly.pdbx_strand_id
1 'polypeptide(L)'
;MYKAKSLDTECLLKWCKLLEYDFFRIYSQHLILYSPPGNANYKSFKKPVSKLPQFRKNIYTKEIIDFLLAMIRTGEKTKSQVIAEYGIPKTTLYKWLEKYA
;
A
#
# COMPACT_ATOMS: atom_id res chain seq x y z
N MET A 1 -8.05 21.20 -15.02
CA MET A 1 -7.35 20.30 -14.08
C MET A 1 -5.91 20.75 -13.85
N TYR A 2 -5.00 20.66 -14.84
CA TYR A 2 -3.58 20.97 -14.63
C TYR A 2 -3.24 22.41 -14.17
N LYS A 3 -4.10 23.39 -14.47
CA LYS A 3 -3.96 24.78 -14.00
C LYS A 3 -4.79 25.08 -12.75
N ALA A 4 -5.59 24.12 -12.28
CA ALA A 4 -6.46 24.31 -11.12
C ALA A 4 -5.69 23.93 -9.85
N LYS A 5 -5.79 24.77 -8.82
CA LYS A 5 -5.14 24.55 -7.52
C LYS A 5 -5.71 23.34 -6.76
N SER A 6 -6.98 23.02 -6.98
CA SER A 6 -7.67 21.89 -6.38
C SER A 6 -8.61 21.24 -7.39
N LEU A 7 -8.99 20.00 -7.11
CA LEU A 7 -9.97 19.26 -7.90
C LEU A 7 -11.04 18.70 -6.97
N ASP A 8 -12.28 18.73 -7.43
CA ASP A 8 -13.39 18.14 -6.70
C ASP A 8 -13.22 16.62 -6.54
N THR A 9 -13.62 16.10 -5.38
CA THR A 9 -13.39 14.70 -5.03
C THR A 9 -14.29 13.75 -5.81
N GLU A 10 -15.50 14.16 -6.20
CA GLU A 10 -16.36 13.34 -7.05
C GLU A 10 -15.71 13.13 -8.43
N CYS A 11 -15.07 14.16 -8.96
CA CYS A 11 -14.30 14.09 -10.20
C CYS A 11 -13.11 13.13 -10.07
N LEU A 12 -12.32 13.24 -8.98
CA LEU A 12 -11.22 12.32 -8.68
C LEU A 12 -11.67 10.86 -8.60
N LEU A 13 -12.80 10.59 -7.96
CA LEU A 13 -13.35 9.24 -7.83
C LEU A 13 -13.80 8.67 -9.18
N LYS A 14 -14.39 9.50 -10.06
CA LYS A 14 -14.74 9.08 -11.44
C LYS A 14 -13.49 8.70 -12.23
N TRP A 15 -12.41 9.46 -12.08
CA TRP A 15 -11.14 9.16 -12.73
C TRP A 15 -10.47 7.89 -12.17
N CYS A 16 -10.57 7.64 -10.87
CA CYS A 16 -10.09 6.38 -10.29
C CYS A 16 -10.76 5.16 -10.94
N LYS A 17 -12.06 5.26 -11.25
CA LYS A 17 -12.79 4.21 -11.96
C LYS A 17 -12.37 4.11 -13.42
N LEU A 18 -12.28 5.25 -14.12
CA LEU A 18 -11.95 5.30 -15.55
C LEU A 18 -10.55 4.74 -15.85
N LEU A 19 -9.57 5.07 -15.01
CA LEU A 19 -8.17 4.67 -15.18
C LEU A 19 -7.85 3.34 -14.48
N GLU A 20 -8.83 2.76 -13.78
CA GLU A 20 -8.64 1.60 -12.90
C GLU A 20 -7.48 1.79 -11.89
N TYR A 21 -7.22 3.04 -11.51
CA TYR A 21 -6.10 3.43 -10.66
C TYR A 21 -6.61 4.16 -9.42
N ASP A 22 -6.17 3.71 -8.26
CA ASP A 22 -6.55 4.31 -6.98
C ASP A 22 -5.60 5.44 -6.61
N PHE A 23 -6.01 6.69 -6.86
CA PHE A 23 -5.20 7.87 -6.49
C PHE A 23 -4.99 8.01 -4.98
N PHE A 24 -5.88 7.45 -4.17
CA PHE A 24 -5.80 7.51 -2.71
C PHE A 24 -4.96 6.36 -2.14
N ARG A 25 -4.39 5.51 -2.99
CA ARG A 25 -3.60 4.35 -2.59
C ARG A 25 -2.39 4.72 -1.76
N ILE A 26 -1.65 5.75 -2.13
CA ILE A 26 -0.44 6.17 -1.37
C ILE A 26 -0.84 6.61 0.04
N TYR A 27 -1.90 7.41 0.16
CA TYR A 27 -2.39 7.90 1.45
C TYR A 27 -2.96 6.77 2.32
N SER A 28 -3.78 5.89 1.74
CA SER A 28 -4.35 4.75 2.46
C SER A 28 -3.29 3.71 2.84
N GLN A 29 -2.27 3.48 2.01
CA GLN A 29 -1.12 2.63 2.35
C GLN A 29 -0.30 3.21 3.49
N HIS A 30 -0.02 4.52 3.46
CA HIS A 30 0.62 5.21 4.58
C HIS A 30 -0.18 4.98 5.87
N LEU A 31 -1.49 5.23 5.84
CA LEU A 31 -2.34 4.96 7.00
C LEU A 31 -2.29 3.50 7.44
N ILE A 32 -2.32 2.53 6.53
CA ILE A 32 -2.27 1.09 6.88
C ILE A 32 -0.93 0.71 7.52
N LEU A 33 0.20 1.19 6.98
CA LEU A 33 1.54 0.87 7.47
C LEU A 33 1.82 1.47 8.85
N TYR A 34 1.27 2.65 9.13
CA TYR A 34 1.45 3.36 10.39
C TYR A 34 0.27 3.21 11.37
N SER A 35 -0.75 2.42 11.01
CA SER A 35 -1.85 2.11 11.93
C SER A 35 -1.38 1.11 12.99
N PRO A 36 -1.81 1.27 14.26
CA PRO A 36 -1.56 0.26 15.27
C PRO A 36 -2.15 -1.09 14.81
N PRO A 37 -1.54 -2.24 15.19
CA PRO A 37 -2.00 -3.55 14.76
C PRO A 37 -3.48 -3.72 15.12
N GLY A 38 -4.33 -3.74 14.09
CA GLY A 38 -5.77 -3.86 14.25
C GLY A 38 -6.11 -5.15 14.97
N ASN A 39 -7.06 -5.06 15.91
CA ASN A 39 -7.53 -6.19 16.70
C ASN A 39 -7.87 -7.38 15.78
N ALA A 40 -7.22 -8.53 15.99
CA ALA A 40 -7.29 -9.72 15.11
C ALA A 40 -8.70 -10.33 14.96
N ASN A 41 -9.71 -9.74 15.62
CA ASN A 41 -11.11 -10.12 15.60
C ASN A 41 -11.95 -9.44 14.50
N TYR A 42 -11.35 -8.73 13.54
CA TYR A 42 -12.09 -8.32 12.34
C TYR A 42 -12.36 -9.57 11.49
N LYS A 43 -13.41 -10.31 11.88
CA LYS A 43 -13.95 -11.45 11.17
C LYS A 43 -14.00 -11.09 9.69
N SER A 44 -13.43 -11.97 8.89
CA SER A 44 -13.66 -12.11 7.46
C SER A 44 -15.17 -12.11 7.20
N PHE A 45 -15.78 -10.93 7.11
CA PHE A 45 -17.03 -10.78 6.39
C PHE A 45 -16.68 -11.17 4.97
N LYS A 46 -17.11 -12.37 4.56
CA LYS A 46 -17.10 -12.78 3.15
C LYS A 46 -17.76 -11.64 2.39
N LYS A 47 -16.94 -10.78 1.77
CA LYS A 47 -17.45 -9.61 1.04
C LYS A 47 -18.33 -10.18 -0.08
N PRO A 48 -19.59 -9.74 -0.22
CA PRO A 48 -20.41 -10.16 -1.33
C PRO A 48 -19.68 -9.84 -2.63
N VAL A 49 -19.80 -10.72 -3.63
CA VAL A 49 -19.20 -10.52 -4.96
C VAL A 49 -19.80 -9.24 -5.53
N SER A 50 -19.06 -8.14 -5.37
CA SER A 50 -19.51 -6.82 -5.80
C SER A 50 -19.36 -6.72 -7.32
N LYS A 51 -20.38 -6.16 -8.00
CA LYS A 51 -20.31 -5.80 -9.43
C LYS A 51 -19.32 -4.65 -9.72
N LEU A 52 -18.79 -4.02 -8.67
CA LEU A 52 -17.79 -2.96 -8.78
C LEU A 52 -16.39 -3.57 -8.88
N PRO A 53 -15.46 -2.90 -9.59
CA PRO A 53 -14.06 -3.30 -9.65
C PRO A 53 -13.50 -3.43 -8.23
N GLN A 54 -12.95 -4.61 -7.93
CA GLN A 54 -12.30 -4.86 -6.65
C GLN A 54 -10.86 -4.35 -6.72
N PHE A 55 -10.54 -3.37 -5.88
CA PHE A 55 -9.17 -2.91 -5.75
C PHE A 55 -8.24 -4.07 -5.38
N ARG A 56 -7.09 -4.15 -6.05
CA ARG A 56 -6.11 -5.22 -5.84
C ARG A 56 -5.70 -5.29 -4.37
N LYS A 57 -5.74 -6.51 -3.81
CA LYS A 57 -5.44 -6.85 -2.41
C LYS A 57 -3.98 -6.66 -2.02
N ASN A 58 -3.07 -6.41 -2.97
CA ASN A 58 -1.65 -6.31 -2.67
C ASN A 58 -1.35 -4.95 -2.03
N ILE A 59 -1.18 -4.95 -0.71
CA ILE A 59 -0.87 -3.76 0.11
C ILE A 59 0.50 -3.20 -0.29
N TYR A 60 1.41 -4.05 -0.74
CA TYR A 60 2.76 -3.68 -1.13
C TYR A 60 2.83 -3.56 -2.65
N THR A 61 2.89 -2.31 -3.14
CA THR A 61 3.15 -2.05 -4.55
C THR A 61 4.64 -2.19 -4.85
N LYS A 62 4.98 -2.32 -6.14
CA LYS A 62 6.38 -2.48 -6.55
C LYS A 62 7.22 -1.29 -6.09
N GLU A 63 6.67 -0.09 -6.15
CA GLU A 63 7.33 1.15 -5.75
C GLU A 63 7.66 1.15 -4.25
N ILE A 64 6.75 0.66 -3.39
CA ILE A 64 6.99 0.52 -1.95
C ILE A 64 8.08 -0.53 -1.69
N ILE A 65 8.04 -1.66 -2.40
CA ILE A 65 9.04 -2.71 -2.27
C ILE A 65 10.42 -2.16 -2.66
N ASP A 66 10.51 -1.49 -3.80
CA ASP A 66 11.75 -0.91 -4.32
C ASP A 66 12.29 0.16 -3.37
N PHE A 67 11.43 1.03 -2.82
CA PHE A 67 11.80 2.04 -1.83
C PHE A 67 12.37 1.42 -0.54
N LEU A 68 11.71 0.40 0.00
CA LEU A 68 12.16 -0.28 1.22
C LEU A 68 13.48 -1.04 1.01
N LEU A 69 13.63 -1.69 -0.15
CA LEU A 69 14.88 -2.37 -0.51
C LEU A 69 16.02 -1.37 -0.72
N ALA A 70 15.75 -0.20 -1.29
CA ALA A 70 16.73 0.87 -1.43
C ALA A 70 17.24 1.34 -0.06
N MET A 71 16.36 1.62 0.91
CA MET A 71 16.77 2.02 2.28
C MET A 71 17.63 0.96 2.98
N ILE A 72 17.39 -0.32 2.70
CA ILE A 72 18.21 -1.43 3.24
C ILE A 72 19.58 -1.47 2.54
N ARG A 73 19.62 -1.25 1.22
CA ARG A 73 20.85 -1.25 0.43
C ARG A 73 21.75 -0.05 0.73
N THR A 74 21.17 1.13 0.97
CA THR A 74 21.91 2.34 1.36
C THR A 74 22.39 2.30 2.81
N GLY A 75 21.90 1.35 3.61
CA GLY A 75 22.23 1.22 5.02
C GLY A 75 21.50 2.22 5.92
N GLU A 76 20.56 3.01 5.37
CA GLU A 76 19.73 3.93 6.15
C GLU A 76 18.90 3.20 7.20
N LYS A 77 18.41 2.01 6.88
CA LYS A 77 17.66 1.15 7.81
C LYS A 77 18.10 -0.30 7.72
N THR A 78 18.18 -0.94 8.88
CA THR A 78 18.38 -2.39 8.98
C THR A 78 17.09 -3.14 8.65
N LYS A 79 17.22 -4.42 8.26
CA LYS A 79 16.08 -5.32 8.04
C LYS A 79 15.13 -5.36 9.24
N SER A 80 15.68 -5.35 10.46
CA SER A 80 14.90 -5.38 11.70
C SER A 80 14.11 -4.08 11.93
N GLN A 81 14.71 -2.92 11.63
CA GLN A 81 14.02 -1.63 11.71
C GLN A 81 12.87 -1.55 10.69
N VAL A 82 13.09 -2.04 9.47
CA VAL A 82 12.04 -2.06 8.44
C VAL A 82 10.86 -2.94 8.87
N ILE A 83 11.12 -4.09 9.50
CA ILE A 83 10.08 -4.98 10.02
C ILE A 83 9.27 -4.30 11.14
N ALA A 84 9.95 -3.65 12.08
CA ALA A 84 9.31 -3.05 13.25
C ALA A 84 8.53 -1.77 12.90
N GLU A 85 9.11 -0.87 12.12
CA GLU A 85 8.52 0.45 11.83
C GLU A 85 7.38 0.39 10.80
N TYR A 86 7.48 -0.48 9.80
CA TYR A 86 6.49 -0.58 8.74
C TYR A 86 5.55 -1.78 8.91
N GLY A 87 5.67 -2.54 10.00
CA GLY A 87 4.82 -3.69 10.30
C GLY A 87 4.92 -4.82 9.27
N ILE A 88 6.06 -4.94 8.57
CA ILE A 88 6.23 -5.89 7.46
C ILE A 88 6.60 -7.26 8.03
N PRO A 89 5.84 -8.33 7.73
CA PRO A 89 6.20 -9.66 8.19
C PRO A 89 7.59 -10.07 7.71
N LYS A 90 8.40 -10.65 8.60
CA LYS A 90 9.77 -11.11 8.30
C LYS A 90 9.82 -11.95 7.03
N THR A 91 8.93 -12.93 6.90
CA THR A 91 8.87 -13.81 5.72
C THR A 91 8.60 -13.05 4.42
N THR A 92 7.83 -11.97 4.47
CA THR A 92 7.55 -11.11 3.30
C THR A 92 8.79 -10.35 2.87
N LEU A 93 9.49 -9.70 3.80
CA LEU A 93 10.70 -8.93 3.49
C LEU A 93 11.80 -9.82 2.91
N TYR A 94 11.99 -11.01 3.46
CA TYR A 94 12.99 -11.95 2.96
C TYR A 94 12.66 -12.45 1.54
N LYS A 95 11.37 -12.69 1.23
CA LYS A 95 10.95 -13.02 -0.15
C LYS A 95 11.21 -11.88 -1.13
N TRP A 96 11.07 -10.63 -0.71
CA TRP A 96 11.40 -9.50 -1.58
C TRP A 96 12.89 -9.38 -1.80
N LEU A 97 13.69 -9.57 -0.76
CA LEU A 97 15.14 -9.61 -0.89
C LEU A 97 15.58 -10.71 -1.85
N GLU A 98 14.96 -11.90 -1.83
CA GLU A 98 15.30 -12.97 -2.78
C GLU A 98 14.86 -12.65 -4.22
N LYS A 99 13.64 -12.13 -4.37
CA LYS A 99 13.02 -11.90 -5.70
C LYS A 99 13.54 -10.66 -6.42
N TYR A 100 13.96 -9.64 -5.67
CA TYR A 100 14.36 -8.33 -6.18
C TYR A 100 15.79 -7.96 -5.78
N ALA A 101 16.58 -8.90 -5.23
CA ALA A 101 18.02 -8.75 -4.97
C ALA A 101 18.80 -8.38 -6.23
#